data_AF-A0A0W0Z5M9-F1
#
_entry.id   AF-A0A0W0Z5M9-F1
#
_cell.length_a   1.000
_cell.length_b   1.000
_cell.length_c   1.000
_cell.angle_alpha   90.00
_cell.angle_beta   90.00
_cell.angle_gamma   90.00
#
_symmetry.space_group_name_H-M   'P 1'
#
loop_
_entity.id
_entity.type
_entity.pdbx_description
1 polymer ?
#
loop_
_entity_poly.entity_id
_entity_poly.type
_entity_poly.pdbx_seq_one_letter_code
_entity_poly.pdbx_strand_id
1 'polypeptide(L)'
;MSRIMECINKKAVDLFSLLVVLLALLSPLHAATNPDEQAQAQSIPTTIPAIWEAIDERATAINKALANNQLDTIHQHAFAIRDLVKALPGLSKNLSEEQLKNLQLNVGYTEQLAKRLDKTGDANDKKGTEANWQKLQKVIEQIRAIYSY
;
A
#
# COMPACT_ATOMS: atom_id res chain seq x y z
N MET A 1 -23.83 -72.26 -0.58
CA MET A 1 -24.52 -71.30 0.32
C MET A 1 -23.48 -70.39 0.93
N SER A 2 -23.76 -69.08 0.89
CA SER A 2 -22.96 -67.94 1.38
C SER A 2 -21.64 -67.63 0.65
N ARG A 3 -21.32 -66.38 0.31
CA ARG A 3 -22.03 -65.10 0.18
C ARG A 3 -20.95 -64.14 -0.33
N ILE A 4 -21.22 -63.45 -1.45
CA ILE A 4 -21.02 -62.00 -1.63
C ILE A 4 -19.80 -61.39 -0.90
N MET A 5 -18.64 -61.35 -1.56
CA MET A 5 -17.50 -60.42 -1.42
C MET A 5 -16.34 -61.15 -2.14
N GLU A 6 -15.94 -60.84 -3.36
CA GLU A 6 -15.11 -59.70 -3.72
C GLU A 6 -15.16 -59.55 -5.26
N CYS A 7 -16.31 -59.09 -5.77
CA CYS A 7 -16.23 -58.22 -6.94
C CYS A 7 -15.74 -56.86 -6.44
N ILE A 8 -14.92 -56.20 -7.25
CA ILE A 8 -14.37 -54.84 -7.05
C ILE A 8 -13.05 -54.80 -6.26
N ASN A 9 -11.95 -55.32 -6.84
CA ASN A 9 -10.66 -54.62 -6.64
C ASN A 9 -9.56 -54.89 -7.69
N LYS A 10 -9.92 -55.17 -8.95
CA LYS A 10 -8.92 -55.45 -10.01
C LYS A 10 -8.81 -54.39 -11.10
N LYS A 11 -9.46 -53.22 -10.92
CA LYS A 11 -9.52 -52.15 -11.94
C LYS A 11 -9.31 -50.72 -11.40
N ALA A 12 -9.10 -50.53 -10.09
CA ALA A 12 -9.03 -49.20 -9.48
C ALA A 12 -7.59 -48.73 -9.16
N VAL A 13 -6.59 -49.61 -9.19
CA VAL A 13 -5.22 -49.27 -8.79
C VAL A 13 -4.33 -48.83 -9.96
N ASP A 14 -4.70 -49.13 -11.21
CA ASP A 14 -3.87 -48.83 -12.40
C ASP A 14 -4.25 -47.54 -13.16
N LEU A 15 -5.13 -46.70 -12.59
CA LEU A 15 -5.53 -45.42 -13.20
C LEU A 15 -4.99 -44.18 -12.48
N PHE A 16 -4.19 -44.38 -11.42
CA PHE A 16 -3.55 -43.27 -10.69
C PHE A 16 -2.06 -43.06 -11.03
N SER A 17 -1.45 -43.94 -11.83
CA SER A 17 0.00 -43.89 -12.13
C SER A 17 0.34 -43.29 -13.50
N LEU A 18 -0.63 -42.72 -14.22
CA LEU A 18 -0.42 -42.16 -15.57
C LEU A 18 -0.85 -40.68 -15.71
N LEU A 19 -1.03 -39.97 -14.60
CA LEU A 19 -1.29 -38.52 -14.60
C LEU A 19 -0.13 -37.68 -14.02
N VAL A 20 0.93 -38.31 -13.48
CA VAL A 20 1.97 -37.59 -12.71
C VAL A 20 3.21 -37.21 -13.56
N VAL A 21 3.30 -37.59 -14.84
CA VAL A 21 4.53 -37.39 -15.65
C VAL A 21 4.37 -36.52 -16.91
N LEU A 22 3.16 -36.08 -17.28
CA LEU A 22 2.93 -35.32 -18.53
C LEU A 22 2.39 -33.88 -18.34
N LEU A 23 2.67 -33.23 -17.22
CA LEU A 23 2.25 -31.85 -16.97
C LEU A 23 3.34 -30.99 -16.32
N ALA A 24 4.62 -31.31 -16.60
CA ALA A 24 5.78 -30.64 -16.00
C ALA A 24 6.70 -29.93 -17.00
N LEU A 25 6.29 -29.68 -18.25
CA LEU A 25 7.18 -29.06 -19.26
C LEU A 25 6.57 -27.94 -20.13
N LEU A 26 5.39 -27.42 -19.80
CA LEU A 26 4.80 -26.26 -20.49
C LEU A 26 4.16 -25.28 -19.49
N SER A 27 4.92 -24.89 -18.47
CA SER A 27 4.62 -23.63 -17.78
C SER A 27 5.37 -22.54 -18.54
N PRO A 28 4.70 -21.57 -19.19
CA PRO A 28 5.39 -20.34 -19.50
C PRO A 28 5.94 -19.81 -18.18
N LEU A 29 7.24 -19.53 -18.19
CA LEU A 29 7.92 -18.71 -17.21
C LEU A 29 7.11 -17.41 -17.13
N HIS A 30 6.13 -17.38 -16.24
CA HIS A 30 5.58 -16.13 -15.75
C HIS A 30 6.72 -15.58 -14.88
N ALA A 31 7.64 -14.91 -15.54
CA ALA A 31 8.27 -13.76 -14.94
C ALA A 31 7.10 -12.92 -14.44
N ALA A 32 6.81 -13.02 -13.14
CA ALA A 32 6.03 -12.02 -12.45
C ALA A 32 6.89 -10.76 -12.48
N THR A 33 6.93 -10.10 -13.64
CA THR A 33 7.13 -8.67 -13.70
C THR A 33 5.94 -8.11 -12.92
N ASN A 34 6.15 -7.81 -11.64
CA ASN A 34 5.24 -6.94 -10.90
C ASN A 34 5.11 -5.66 -11.74
N PRO A 35 3.95 -5.35 -12.35
CA PRO A 35 3.84 -4.19 -13.22
C PRO A 35 3.72 -2.87 -12.46
N ASP A 36 4.00 -2.83 -11.15
CA ASP A 36 3.65 -1.68 -10.29
C ASP A 36 4.80 -1.22 -9.37
N GLU A 37 6.05 -1.39 -9.78
CA GLU A 37 7.20 -0.86 -9.02
C GLU A 37 8.11 0.03 -9.86
N GLN A 38 7.55 0.65 -10.90
CA GLN A 38 8.02 1.95 -11.33
C GLN A 38 7.16 2.98 -10.63
N ALA A 39 7.78 3.86 -9.85
CA ALA A 39 7.17 5.09 -9.38
C ALA A 39 6.72 5.90 -10.60
N GLN A 40 5.57 5.55 -11.19
CA GLN A 40 4.88 6.40 -12.11
C GLN A 40 4.55 7.65 -11.30
N ALA A 41 5.16 8.76 -11.68
CA ALA A 41 4.78 10.07 -11.21
C ALA A 41 3.34 10.32 -11.66
N GLN A 42 2.38 9.76 -10.92
CA GLN A 42 0.97 10.06 -11.11
C GLN A 42 0.83 11.57 -10.92
N SER A 43 0.24 12.22 -11.92
CA SER A 43 -0.09 13.64 -11.83
C SER A 43 -0.88 13.89 -10.54
N ILE A 44 -0.49 14.92 -9.80
CA ILE A 44 -1.22 15.34 -8.61
C ILE A 44 -2.67 15.67 -9.01
N PRO A 45 -3.68 15.05 -8.39
CA PRO A 45 -5.08 15.36 -8.68
C PRO A 45 -5.40 16.84 -8.41
N THR A 46 -6.29 17.41 -9.22
CA THR A 46 -6.61 18.86 -9.16
C THR A 46 -7.86 19.18 -8.33
N THR A 47 -8.45 18.18 -7.65
CA THR A 47 -9.62 18.37 -6.78
C THR A 47 -9.33 17.85 -5.38
N ILE A 48 -9.90 18.51 -4.36
CA ILE A 48 -9.71 18.13 -2.96
C ILE A 48 -10.18 16.69 -2.68
N PRO A 49 -11.36 16.23 -3.16
CA PRO A 49 -11.78 14.84 -2.95
C PRO A 49 -10.81 13.81 -3.55
N ALA A 50 -10.31 14.04 -4.77
CA ALA A 50 -9.36 13.13 -5.41
C ALA A 50 -7.98 13.13 -4.72
N ILE A 51 -7.56 14.27 -4.16
CA ILE A 51 -6.36 14.31 -3.31
C ILE A 51 -6.55 13.43 -2.07
N TRP A 52 -7.73 13.46 -1.43
CA TRP A 52 -7.99 12.63 -0.24
C TRP A 52 -8.00 11.14 -0.57
N GLU A 53 -8.64 10.76 -1.67
CA GLU A 53 -8.61 9.38 -2.17
C GLU A 53 -7.16 8.90 -2.40
N ALA A 54 -6.35 9.71 -3.11
CA ALA A 54 -4.95 9.39 -3.34
C ALA A 54 -4.14 9.29 -2.03
N ILE A 55 -4.40 10.16 -1.03
CA ILE A 55 -3.75 10.06 0.29
C ILE A 55 -4.11 8.73 0.96
N ASP A 56 -5.37 8.32 0.93
CA ASP A 56 -5.85 7.07 1.55
C ASP A 56 -5.25 5.82 0.88
N GLU A 57 -5.09 5.85 -0.44
CA GLU A 57 -4.37 4.81 -1.19
C GLU A 57 -2.90 4.71 -0.75
N ARG A 58 -2.19 5.83 -0.66
CA ARG A 58 -0.78 5.85 -0.21
C ARG A 58 -0.64 5.41 1.25
N ALA A 59 -1.57 5.81 2.12
CA ALA A 59 -1.60 5.37 3.51
C ALA A 59 -1.79 3.85 3.62
N THR A 60 -2.69 3.29 2.80
CA THR A 60 -2.90 1.84 2.71
C THR A 60 -1.64 1.11 2.24
N ALA A 61 -0.93 1.67 1.24
CA ALA A 61 0.32 1.12 0.75
C ALA A 61 1.43 1.11 1.84
N ILE A 62 1.57 2.19 2.62
CA ILE A 62 2.50 2.23 3.77
C ILE A 62 2.16 1.15 4.80
N ASN A 63 0.88 0.98 5.15
CA ASN A 63 0.46 -0.06 6.09
C ASN A 63 0.81 -1.46 5.58
N LYS A 64 0.63 -1.73 4.28
CA LYS A 64 1.01 -2.99 3.65
C LYS A 64 2.53 -3.19 3.67
N ALA A 65 3.31 -2.17 3.35
CA ALA A 65 4.77 -2.21 3.38
C ALA A 65 5.30 -2.50 4.81
N LEU A 66 4.74 -1.84 5.82
CA LEU A 66 5.06 -2.10 7.24
C LEU A 66 4.75 -3.55 7.65
N ALA A 67 3.58 -4.06 7.27
CA ALA A 67 3.16 -5.43 7.55
C ALA A 67 4.11 -6.47 6.92
N ASN A 68 4.60 -6.17 5.71
CA ASN A 68 5.52 -7.02 4.96
C ASN A 68 7.01 -6.75 5.23
N ASN A 69 7.32 -5.83 6.15
CA ASN A 69 8.70 -5.42 6.47
C ASN A 69 9.49 -4.85 5.27
N GLN A 70 8.79 -4.23 4.31
CA GLN A 70 9.35 -3.56 3.13
C GLN A 70 9.62 -2.09 3.47
N LEU A 71 10.59 -1.83 4.36
CA LEU A 71 10.80 -0.49 4.92
C LEU A 71 11.41 0.49 3.92
N ASP A 72 12.16 -0.01 2.95
CA ASP A 72 12.84 0.72 1.89
C ASP A 72 11.88 1.33 0.86
N THR A 73 10.63 0.86 0.74
CA THR A 73 9.65 1.42 -0.20
C THR A 73 8.74 2.49 0.43
N ILE A 74 8.71 2.58 1.77
CA ILE A 74 7.81 3.47 2.52
C ILE A 74 8.03 4.95 2.16
N HIS A 75 9.27 5.35 1.90
CA HIS A 75 9.61 6.74 1.62
C HIS A 75 8.93 7.25 0.34
N GLN A 76 8.76 6.40 -0.67
CA GLN A 76 8.10 6.76 -1.92
C GLN A 76 6.64 7.16 -1.67
N HIS A 77 5.92 6.37 -0.88
CA HIS A 77 4.54 6.66 -0.50
C HIS A 77 4.46 7.86 0.45
N ALA A 78 5.39 8.01 1.39
CA ALA A 78 5.42 9.15 2.30
C ALA A 78 5.66 10.48 1.56
N PHE A 79 6.53 10.49 0.55
CA PHE A 79 6.73 11.67 -0.30
C PHE A 79 5.55 11.94 -1.22
N ALA A 80 4.88 10.91 -1.74
CA ALA A 80 3.63 11.11 -2.46
C ALA A 80 2.55 11.78 -1.59
N ILE A 81 2.39 11.35 -0.33
CA ILE A 81 1.49 12.00 0.64
C ILE A 81 1.89 13.46 0.87
N ARG A 82 3.19 13.74 1.05
CA ARG A 82 3.70 15.11 1.19
C ARG A 82 3.27 15.99 0.01
N ASP A 83 3.45 15.51 -1.21
CA ASP A 83 3.16 16.28 -2.41
C ASP A 83 1.66 16.51 -2.59
N LEU A 84 0.84 15.49 -2.30
CA LEU A 84 -0.62 15.59 -2.27
C LEU A 84 -1.10 16.62 -1.23
N VAL A 85 -0.59 16.56 0.00
CA VAL A 85 -0.92 17.51 1.07
C VAL A 85 -0.47 18.93 0.71
N LYS A 86 0.71 19.07 0.09
CA LYS A 86 1.25 20.38 -0.35
C LYS A 86 0.40 21.03 -1.44
N ALA A 87 -0.38 20.27 -2.19
CA ALA A 87 -1.29 20.81 -3.22
C ALA A 87 -2.58 21.41 -2.63
N LEU A 88 -3.00 20.96 -1.44
CA LEU A 88 -4.27 21.38 -0.82
C LEU A 88 -4.42 22.91 -0.68
N PRO A 89 -3.44 23.69 -0.15
CA PRO A 89 -3.61 25.14 0.03
C PRO A 89 -4.01 25.89 -1.25
N GLY A 90 -3.53 25.45 -2.42
CA GLY A 90 -3.86 26.07 -3.70
C GLY A 90 -5.33 25.91 -4.10
N LEU A 91 -5.97 24.84 -3.63
CA LEU A 91 -7.35 24.44 -3.96
C LEU A 91 -8.36 24.91 -2.90
N SER A 92 -7.91 25.24 -1.69
CA SER A 92 -8.74 25.54 -0.53
C SER A 92 -9.28 26.98 -0.49
N LYS A 93 -10.06 27.38 -1.50
CA LYS A 93 -10.58 28.75 -1.65
C LYS A 93 -11.63 29.15 -0.61
N ASN A 94 -12.25 28.18 0.05
CA ASN A 94 -13.36 28.40 0.98
C ASN A 94 -12.93 28.37 2.45
N LEU A 95 -11.65 28.15 2.74
CA LEU A 95 -11.14 28.18 4.11
C LEU A 95 -10.94 29.64 4.57
N SER A 96 -11.23 29.90 5.84
CA SER A 96 -10.80 31.15 6.49
C SER A 96 -9.28 31.26 6.54
N GLU A 97 -8.77 32.47 6.76
CA GLU A 97 -7.33 32.72 6.90
C GLU A 97 -6.69 31.89 8.02
N GLU A 98 -7.39 31.73 9.15
CA GLU A 98 -6.91 30.93 10.28
C GLU A 98 -6.80 29.45 9.91
N GLN A 99 -7.81 28.91 9.22
CA GLN A 99 -7.82 27.53 8.74
C GLN A 99 -6.72 27.29 7.70
N LEU A 100 -6.52 28.24 6.78
CA LEU A 100 -5.45 28.18 5.79
C LEU A 100 -4.06 28.21 6.45
N LYS A 101 -3.88 29.05 7.47
CA LYS A 101 -2.64 29.08 8.27
C LYS A 101 -2.39 27.75 8.99
N ASN A 102 -3.43 27.17 9.60
CA ASN A 102 -3.34 25.86 10.24
C ASN A 102 -3.01 24.75 9.23
N LEU A 103 -3.63 24.79 8.05
CA LEU A 103 -3.31 23.88 6.94
C LEU A 103 -1.83 23.98 6.56
N GLN A 104 -1.29 25.18 6.36
CA GLN A 104 0.11 25.39 5.99
C GLN A 104 1.09 24.90 7.06
N LEU A 105 0.79 25.08 8.34
CA LEU A 105 1.59 24.52 9.43
C LEU A 105 1.66 22.99 9.35
N ASN A 106 0.52 22.34 9.11
CA ASN A 106 0.46 20.88 8.99
C ASN A 106 1.10 20.34 7.70
N VAL A 107 1.10 21.12 6.60
CA VAL A 107 1.92 20.81 5.42
C VAL A 107 3.41 20.73 5.80
N GLY A 108 3.90 21.69 6.60
CA GLY A 108 5.28 21.69 7.09
C GLY A 108 5.61 20.50 7.99
N TYR A 109 4.68 20.05 8.83
CA TYR A 109 4.86 18.84 9.64
C TYR A 109 4.85 17.57 8.79
N THR A 110 3.96 17.49 7.80
CA THR A 110 3.92 16.37 6.82
C THR A 110 5.26 16.22 6.11
N GLU A 111 5.86 17.32 5.64
CA GLU A 111 7.19 17.29 4.99
C GLU A 111 8.28 16.74 5.92
N GLN A 112 8.33 17.20 7.16
CA GLN A 112 9.31 16.73 8.14
C GLN A 112 9.15 15.25 8.45
N LEU A 113 7.91 14.77 8.59
CA LEU A 113 7.63 13.37 8.90
C LEU A 113 7.93 12.45 7.72
N ALA A 114 7.67 12.88 6.49
CA ALA A 114 8.05 12.13 5.30
C ALA A 114 9.58 11.94 5.21
N LYS A 115 10.37 12.99 5.48
CA LYS A 115 11.85 12.87 5.56
C LYS A 115 12.34 11.97 6.70
N ARG A 116 11.59 11.88 7.80
CA ARG A 116 11.92 10.97 8.90
C ARG A 116 11.61 9.52 8.54
N LEU A 117 10.50 9.27 7.85
CA LEU A 117 10.14 7.95 7.34
C LEU A 117 11.17 7.44 6.33
N ASP A 118 11.65 8.32 5.45
CA ASP A 118 12.79 8.07 4.56
C ASP A 118 14.03 7.63 5.35
N LYS A 119 14.48 8.48 6.28
CA LYS A 119 15.65 8.17 7.11
C LYS A 119 15.52 6.87 7.92
N THR A 120 14.37 6.60 8.53
CA THR A 120 14.17 5.38 9.33
C THR A 120 13.99 4.14 8.47
N GLY A 121 13.39 4.29 7.29
CA GLY A 121 13.27 3.22 6.29
C GLY A 121 14.63 2.78 5.78
N ASP A 122 15.46 3.73 5.33
CA ASP A 122 16.84 3.50 4.88
C ASP A 122 17.74 2.90 5.96
N ALA A 123 17.51 3.27 7.22
CA ALA A 123 18.22 2.71 8.37
C ALA A 123 17.70 1.32 8.79
N ASN A 124 16.68 0.77 8.12
CA ASN A 124 15.96 -0.45 8.50
C ASN A 124 15.44 -0.41 9.96
N ASP A 125 15.12 0.79 10.47
CA ASP A 125 14.59 1.01 11.80
C ASP A 125 13.06 0.88 11.77
N LYS A 126 12.58 -0.35 11.95
CA LYS A 126 11.14 -0.66 11.97
C LYS A 126 10.37 0.16 12.99
N LYS A 127 10.85 0.22 14.24
CA LYS A 127 10.17 0.91 15.34
C LYS A 127 10.12 2.42 15.11
N GLY A 128 11.23 3.00 14.63
CA GLY A 128 11.27 4.40 14.24
C GLY A 128 10.32 4.70 13.08
N THR A 129 10.24 3.81 12.11
CA THR A 129 9.34 3.95 10.96
C THR A 129 7.87 3.91 11.40
N GLU A 130 7.47 2.92 12.20
CA GLU A 130 6.12 2.82 12.77
C GLU A 130 5.76 4.07 13.59
N ALA A 131 6.66 4.54 14.46
CA ALA A 131 6.43 5.71 15.29
C ALA A 131 6.29 7.01 14.48
N ASN A 132 7.07 7.17 13.40
CA ASN A 132 6.93 8.33 12.51
C ASN A 132 5.68 8.23 11.64
N TRP A 133 5.29 7.02 11.22
CA TRP A 133 4.06 6.79 10.47
C TRP A 133 2.82 7.17 11.29
N GLN A 134 2.74 6.71 12.54
CA GLN A 134 1.64 7.08 13.44
C GLN A 134 1.53 8.60 13.64
N LYS A 135 2.65 9.32 13.70
CA LYS A 135 2.65 10.78 13.78
C LYS A 135 2.11 11.40 12.49
N LEU A 136 2.50 10.86 11.33
CA LEU A 136 2.02 11.34 10.04
C LEU A 136 0.50 11.12 9.89
N GLN A 137 -0.02 9.97 10.31
CA GLN A 137 -1.45 9.70 10.33
C GLN A 137 -2.22 10.75 11.14
N LYS A 138 -1.74 11.10 12.34
CA LYS A 138 -2.37 12.14 13.17
C LYS A 138 -2.38 13.51 12.49
N VAL A 139 -1.29 13.87 11.82
CA VAL A 139 -1.23 15.14 11.06
C VAL A 139 -2.23 15.12 9.89
N ILE A 140 -2.34 13.99 9.17
CA ILE A 140 -3.32 13.82 8.08
C ILE A 140 -4.75 13.97 8.62
N GLU A 141 -5.07 13.35 9.75
CA GLU A 141 -6.38 13.48 10.43
C GLU A 141 -6.67 14.94 10.81
N GLN A 142 -5.69 15.64 11.37
CA GLN A 142 -5.81 17.07 11.71
C GLN A 142 -6.07 17.93 10.47
N ILE A 143 -5.39 17.65 9.35
CA ILE A 143 -5.63 18.34 8.09
C ILE A 143 -7.04 18.04 7.59
N ARG A 144 -7.47 16.78 7.60
CA ARG A 144 -8.80 16.36 7.13
C ARG A 144 -9.91 17.05 7.93
N ALA A 145 -9.73 17.20 9.24
CA ALA A 145 -10.67 17.90 10.12
C ALA A 145 -10.87 19.39 9.75
N ILE A 146 -9.92 20.03 9.06
CA ILE A 146 -10.08 21.42 8.56
C ILE A 146 -11.18 21.49 7.48
N TYR A 147 -11.53 20.38 6.82
CA TYR A 147 -12.52 20.35 5.74
C TYR A 147 -13.88 19.80 6.17
N SER A 148 -14.00 19.30 7.40
CA SER A 148 -15.22 18.72 7.93
C SER A 148 -16.03 19.80 8.65
N TYR A 149 -16.94 20.46 7.93
CA TYR A 149 -17.97 21.35 8.50
C TYR A 149 -19.34 20.70 8.42
#